data_AF-A0AAV4BBX9-F1
#
_entry.id   AF-A0AAV4BBX9-F1
#
_cell.length_a   1.000
_cell.length_b   1.000
_cell.length_c   1.000
_cell.angle_alpha   90.00
_cell.angle_beta   90.00
_cell.angle_gamma   90.00
#
_symmetry.space_group_name_H-M   'P 1'
#
loop_
_entity.id
_entity.type
_entity.pdbx_description
1 polymer ?
#
loop_
_entity_poly.entity_id
_entity_poly.type
_entity_poly.pdbx_seq_one_letter_code
_entity_poly.pdbx_strand_id
1 'polypeptide(L)'
;MATRRAIDSGRAYMATRRAIDSGRAYMATRRAIDSGRAYMATRRAFDSGRAYMATRRAIDSGRAYMATRRAIDSGRAYMATRRAIDSVRAYMATRRAIDSGRAYMATRRAIDSGRAYMANLEF
;
A
#
# COMPACT_ATOMS: atom_id res chain seq x y z
N MET A 1 -13.87 14.36 -21.39
CA MET A 1 -14.79 14.14 -20.25
C MET A 1 -14.05 13.39 -19.15
N ALA A 2 -13.80 14.00 -17.99
CA ALA A 2 -13.25 13.28 -16.85
C ALA A 2 -14.35 12.39 -16.25
N THR A 3 -14.31 11.09 -16.53
CA THR A 3 -15.29 10.14 -15.99
C THR A 3 -15.25 10.16 -14.46
N ARG A 4 -16.41 10.29 -13.83
CA ARG A 4 -16.54 10.36 -12.36
C ARG A 4 -16.20 9.00 -11.73
N ARG A 5 -16.44 7.91 -12.45
CA ARG A 5 -16.18 6.53 -12.05
C ARG A 5 -15.74 5.70 -13.27
N ALA A 6 -14.89 4.71 -13.05
CA ALA A 6 -14.55 3.68 -14.02
C ALA A 6 -14.53 2.31 -13.32
N ILE A 7 -14.95 1.29 -14.06
CA ILE A 7 -14.93 -0.12 -13.65
C ILE A 7 -14.37 -0.88 -14.85
N ASP A 8 -13.34 -1.71 -14.64
CA ASP A 8 -12.74 -2.56 -15.67
C ASP A 8 -12.39 -3.93 -15.07
N SER A 9 -12.29 -4.93 -15.93
CA SER A 9 -11.86 -6.29 -15.57
C SER A 9 -10.75 -6.81 -16.48
N GLY A 10 -10.21 -5.96 -17.35
CA GLY A 10 -9.26 -6.30 -18.41
C GLY A 10 -7.95 -5.55 -18.23
N ARG A 11 -7.59 -4.71 -19.19
CA ARG A 11 -6.41 -3.85 -19.10
C ARG A 11 -6.84 -2.40 -19.31
N ALA A 12 -6.72 -1.59 -18.25
CA ALA A 12 -7.20 -0.22 -18.27
C ALA A 12 -6.15 0.82 -17.88
N TYR A 13 -6.33 2.02 -18.42
CA TYR A 13 -5.74 3.25 -17.89
C TYR A 13 -6.87 4.15 -17.39
N MET A 14 -6.89 4.44 -16.10
CA MET A 14 -7.99 5.18 -15.46
C MET A 14 -7.52 6.50 -14.86
N ALA A 15 -8.01 7.61 -15.41
CA ALA A 15 -7.85 8.97 -14.89
C ALA A 15 -9.22 9.53 -14.46
N THR A 16 -9.70 9.08 -13.30
CA THR A 16 -11.07 9.33 -12.82
C THR A 16 -11.10 9.75 -11.36
N ARG A 17 -12.27 10.18 -10.86
CA ARG A 17 -12.43 10.40 -9.41
C ARG A 17 -12.43 9.09 -8.62
N ARG A 18 -12.92 7.99 -9.20
CA ARG A 18 -13.02 6.66 -8.56
C ARG A 18 -12.79 5.56 -9.60
N ALA A 19 -11.94 4.59 -9.27
CA ALA A 19 -11.69 3.42 -10.10
C ALA A 19 -11.90 2.14 -9.30
N ILE A 20 -12.44 1.13 -9.97
CA ILE A 20 -12.48 -0.26 -9.54
C ILE A 20 -11.89 -1.09 -10.68
N ASP A 21 -10.90 -1.91 -10.41
CA ASP A 21 -10.34 -2.85 -11.39
C ASP A 21 -10.21 -4.24 -10.78
N SER A 22 -10.39 -5.27 -11.60
CA SER A 22 -10.06 -6.64 -11.25
C SER A 22 -9.03 -7.27 -12.19
N GLY A 23 -8.52 -6.50 -13.17
CA GLY A 23 -7.56 -6.93 -14.18
C GLY A 23 -6.17 -6.31 -13.96
N ARG A 24 -5.69 -5.58 -14.96
CA ARG A 24 -4.41 -4.87 -14.90
C ARG A 24 -4.62 -3.38 -15.20
N ALA A 25 -4.54 -2.55 -14.16
CA ALA A 25 -4.73 -1.12 -14.30
C ALA A 25 -3.49 -0.26 -14.03
N TYR A 26 -3.47 0.89 -14.69
CA TYR A 26 -2.79 2.08 -14.19
C TYR A 26 -3.84 3.10 -13.74
N MET A 27 -3.78 3.53 -12.48
CA MET A 27 -4.78 4.39 -11.87
C MET A 27 -4.19 5.70 -11.37
N ALA A 28 -4.63 6.82 -11.94
CA ALA A 28 -4.40 8.17 -11.46
C ALA A 28 -5.73 8.75 -10.95
N THR A 29 -6.09 8.44 -9.70
CA THR A 29 -7.44 8.71 -9.18
C THR A 29 -7.47 9.26 -7.76
N ARG A 30 -8.62 9.80 -7.34
CA ARG A 30 -8.81 10.14 -5.92
C ARG A 30 -9.01 8.90 -5.04
N ARG A 31 -9.61 7.84 -5.58
CA ARG A 31 -9.90 6.58 -4.87
C ARG A 31 -9.80 5.42 -5.85
N ALA A 32 -9.03 4.40 -5.49
CA ALA A 32 -8.88 3.17 -6.24
C ALA A 32 -9.24 1.97 -5.36
N ILE A 33 -9.87 0.98 -5.96
CA ILE A 33 -10.02 -0.38 -5.45
C ILE A 33 -9.49 -1.30 -6.55
N ASP A 34 -8.56 -2.18 -6.24
CA ASP A 34 -8.04 -3.18 -7.16
C ASP A 34 -8.05 -4.56 -6.51
N SER A 35 -8.35 -5.58 -7.29
CA SER A 35 -8.14 -6.98 -6.89
C SER A 35 -7.19 -7.72 -7.83
N GLY A 36 -6.64 -7.04 -8.84
CA GLY A 36 -5.76 -7.60 -9.85
C GLY A 36 -4.31 -7.10 -9.70
N ARG A 37 -3.79 -6.47 -10.74
CA ARG A 37 -2.44 -5.89 -10.75
C ARG A 37 -2.47 -4.41 -11.11
N ALA A 38 -2.36 -3.55 -10.11
CA ALA A 38 -2.36 -2.11 -10.33
C ALA A 38 -1.00 -1.41 -10.13
N TYR A 39 -0.84 -0.31 -10.87
CA TYR A 39 -0.02 0.82 -10.46
C TYR A 39 -0.93 1.97 -10.05
N MET A 40 -0.79 2.47 -8.83
CA MET A 40 -1.69 3.46 -8.24
C MET A 40 -0.97 4.73 -7.81
N ALA A 41 -1.30 5.84 -8.46
CA ALA A 41 -0.99 7.18 -8.00
C ALA A 41 -2.28 7.84 -7.50
N THR A 42 -2.60 7.66 -6.20
CA THR A 42 -3.93 8.02 -5.68
C THR A 42 -3.92 8.68 -4.31
N ARG A 43 -5.04 9.32 -3.93
CA ARG A 43 -5.22 9.78 -2.55
C ARG A 43 -5.54 8.64 -1.59
N ARG A 44 -6.24 7.60 -2.06
CA ARG A 44 -6.65 6.44 -1.26
C ARG A 44 -6.68 5.21 -2.17
N ALA A 45 -5.99 4.15 -1.76
CA ALA A 45 -5.98 2.86 -2.44
C ALA A 45 -6.42 1.76 -1.49
N PHE A 46 -7.17 0.80 -2.04
CA PHE A 46 -7.47 -0.48 -1.44
C PHE A 46 -7.06 -1.53 -2.47
N ASP A 47 -6.20 -2.47 -2.08
CA ASP A 47 -5.76 -3.56 -2.95
C ASP A 47 -5.90 -4.90 -2.23
N SER A 48 -6.29 -5.91 -3.00
CA SER A 48 -6.24 -7.31 -2.56
C SER A 48 -5.41 -8.18 -3.51
N GLY A 49 -4.76 -7.56 -4.51
CA GLY A 49 -3.96 -8.24 -5.52
C GLY A 49 -2.47 -7.89 -5.39
N ARG A 50 -1.89 -7.37 -6.48
CA ARG A 50 -0.49 -6.95 -6.53
C ARG A 50 -0.38 -5.50 -6.97
N ALA A 51 -0.15 -4.60 -6.02
CA ALA A 51 0.00 -3.19 -6.31
C ALA A 51 1.42 -2.62 -6.17
N TYR A 52 1.69 -1.61 -6.99
CA TYR A 52 2.63 -0.54 -6.65
C TYR A 52 1.84 0.71 -6.30
N MET A 53 2.06 1.26 -5.10
CA MET A 53 1.27 2.36 -4.56
C MET A 53 2.13 3.57 -4.20
N ALA A 54 1.86 4.69 -4.86
CA ALA A 54 2.30 6.02 -4.47
C ALA A 54 1.07 6.81 -3.98
N THR A 55 0.77 6.75 -2.67
CA THR A 55 -0.51 7.25 -2.16
C THR A 55 -0.44 7.98 -0.82
N ARG A 56 -1.49 8.73 -0.48
CA ARG A 56 -1.62 9.29 0.87
C ARG A 56 -2.05 8.24 1.90
N ARG A 57 -2.83 7.24 1.49
CA ARG A 57 -3.39 6.19 2.33
C ARG A 57 -3.54 4.92 1.49
N ALA A 58 -2.95 3.82 1.96
CA ALA A 58 -3.08 2.51 1.37
C ALA A 58 -3.61 1.52 2.41
N ILE A 59 -4.49 0.63 1.94
CA ILE A 59 -4.85 -0.61 2.62
C ILE A 59 -4.57 -1.72 1.61
N ASP A 60 -3.74 -2.68 1.98
CA ASP A 60 -3.44 -3.84 1.16
C ASP A 60 -3.69 -5.12 1.94
N SER A 61 -4.09 -6.15 1.23
CA SER A 61 -4.24 -7.51 1.73
C SER A 61 -3.50 -8.54 0.87
N GLY A 62 -2.84 -8.09 -0.20
CA GLY A 62 -2.10 -8.91 -1.15
C GLY A 62 -0.60 -8.68 -1.08
N ARG A 63 0.00 -8.26 -2.20
CA ARG A 63 1.43 -7.97 -2.29
C ARG A 63 1.68 -6.57 -2.80
N ALA A 64 2.06 -5.67 -1.90
CA ALA A 64 2.34 -4.29 -2.26
C ALA A 64 3.82 -3.87 -2.19
N TYR A 65 4.15 -2.93 -3.06
CA TYR A 65 5.18 -1.94 -2.79
C TYR A 65 4.52 -0.60 -2.49
N MET A 66 4.81 -0.01 -1.34
CA MET A 66 4.14 1.18 -0.83
C MET A 66 5.11 2.32 -0.55
N ALA A 67 4.93 3.43 -1.27
CA ALA A 67 5.48 4.74 -0.92
C ALA A 67 4.32 5.63 -0.46
N THR A 68 4.04 5.66 0.85
CA THR A 68 2.80 6.30 1.36
C THR A 68 2.97 7.08 2.66
N ARG A 69 2.00 7.94 2.95
CA ARG A 69 1.95 8.59 4.28
C ARG A 69 1.43 7.65 5.37
N ARG A 70 0.53 6.72 5.03
CA ARG A 70 -0.12 5.78 5.94
C ARG A 70 -0.41 4.49 5.18
N ALA A 71 0.07 3.38 5.69
CA ALA A 71 -0.20 2.05 5.19
C ALA A 71 -0.81 1.19 6.28
N ILE A 72 -1.75 0.34 5.88
CA ILE A 72 -2.18 -0.84 6.63
C ILE A 72 -2.01 -2.00 5.65
N ASP A 73 -1.27 -3.02 6.04
CA ASP A 73 -1.10 -4.22 5.24
C ASP A 73 -1.43 -5.46 6.06
N SER A 74 -2.18 -6.37 5.47
CA SER A 74 -2.37 -7.72 6.00
C SER A 74 -1.80 -8.81 5.10
N GLY A 75 -0.95 -8.43 4.13
CA GLY A 75 -0.27 -9.30 3.21
C GLY A 75 1.26 -9.14 3.27
N ARG A 76 1.91 -9.12 2.10
CA ARG A 76 3.36 -8.96 1.99
C ARG A 76 3.71 -7.59 1.41
N ALA A 77 4.24 -6.71 2.25
CA ALA A 77 4.65 -5.38 1.82
C ALA A 77 6.16 -5.11 1.84
N TYR A 78 6.55 -4.24 0.92
CA TYR A 78 7.68 -3.34 1.09
C TYR A 78 7.15 -1.93 1.33
N MET A 79 7.51 -1.30 2.44
CA MET A 79 6.95 -0.03 2.89
C MET A 79 8.04 1.03 3.09
N ALA A 80 7.91 2.13 2.37
CA ALA A 80 8.57 3.40 2.66
C ALA A 80 7.48 4.40 3.10
N THR A 81 7.25 4.52 4.42
CA THR A 81 6.08 5.27 4.92
C THR A 81 6.34 6.11 6.16
N ARG A 82 5.45 7.07 6.43
CA ARG A 82 5.47 7.78 7.72
C ARG A 82 4.85 6.95 8.86
N ARG A 83 3.88 6.09 8.55
CA ARG A 83 3.16 5.26 9.51
C ARG A 83 2.73 3.97 8.82
N ALA A 84 3.11 2.84 9.40
CA ALA A 84 2.72 1.51 8.95
C ALA A 84 2.03 0.73 10.07
N ILE A 85 1.05 -0.07 9.69
CA ILE A 85 0.52 -1.19 10.47
C ILE A 85 0.65 -2.42 9.56
N ASP A 86 1.31 -3.46 10.03
CA ASP A 86 1.46 -4.73 9.30
C ASP A 86 1.11 -5.90 10.21
N SER A 87 0.57 -6.97 9.64
CA SER A 87 0.20 -8.16 10.39
C SER A 87 0.82 -9.47 9.89
N VAL A 88 1.65 -9.46 8.85
CA VAL A 88 2.14 -10.70 8.21
C VAL A 88 3.61 -10.64 7.85
N ARG A 89 4.01 -9.93 6.80
CA ARG A 89 5.42 -9.88 6.39
C ARG A 89 5.77 -8.56 5.73
N ALA A 90 6.56 -7.76 6.44
CA ALA A 90 7.01 -6.47 5.94
C ALA A 90 8.52 -6.30 5.85
N TYR A 91 8.94 -5.53 4.85
CA TYR A 91 10.15 -4.72 4.94
C TYR A 91 9.73 -3.26 5.15
N MET A 92 10.19 -2.64 6.24
CA MET A 92 9.75 -1.31 6.64
C MET A 92 10.91 -0.33 6.74
N ALA A 93 10.84 0.75 5.98
CA ALA A 93 11.58 1.99 6.22
C ALA A 93 10.56 3.06 6.65
N THR A 94 10.37 3.26 7.95
CA THR A 94 9.29 4.12 8.46
C THR A 94 9.62 4.97 9.67
N ARG A 95 8.85 6.04 9.88
CA ARG A 95 8.97 6.83 11.14
C ARG A 95 8.27 6.15 12.31
N ARG A 96 7.21 5.39 12.07
CA ARG A 96 6.39 4.71 13.09
C ARG A 96 5.81 3.44 12.50
N ALA A 97 6.03 2.31 13.17
CA ALA A 97 5.50 1.02 12.80
C ALA A 97 4.73 0.38 13.96
N ILE A 98 3.66 -0.32 13.63
CA ILE A 98 3.06 -1.38 14.46
C ILE A 98 3.14 -2.65 13.63
N ASP A 99 3.73 -3.70 14.16
CA ASP A 99 3.85 -4.99 13.49
C ASP A 99 3.40 -6.12 14.42
N SER A 100 2.70 -7.09 13.85
CA SER A 100 2.40 -8.37 14.52
C SER A 100 2.90 -9.58 13.73
N GLY A 101 3.64 -9.35 12.65
CA GLY A 101 4.10 -10.37 11.73
C GLY A 101 5.61 -10.62 11.79
N ARG A 102 6.21 -10.89 10.63
CA ARG A 102 7.67 -10.96 10.45
C ARG A 102 8.14 -9.71 9.74
N ALA A 103 8.93 -8.88 10.42
CA ALA A 103 9.45 -7.66 9.83
C ALA A 103 10.98 -7.56 9.80
N TYR A 104 11.45 -6.87 8.76
CA TYR A 104 12.73 -6.17 8.79
C TYR A 104 12.44 -4.67 8.90
N MET A 105 12.99 -4.02 9.93
CA MET A 105 12.64 -2.65 10.28
C MET A 105 13.86 -1.73 10.31
N ALA A 106 13.84 -0.69 9.48
CA ALA A 106 14.60 0.52 9.64
C ALA A 106 13.63 1.63 10.11
N THR A 107 13.46 1.79 11.43
CA THR A 107 12.44 2.70 11.97
C THR A 107 12.92 3.56 13.13
N ARG A 108 12.21 4.68 13.38
CA ARG A 108 12.45 5.53 14.56
C ARG A 108 11.67 5.08 15.80
N ARG A 109 10.51 4.46 15.60
CA ARG A 109 9.60 4.00 16.67
C ARG A 109 8.83 2.79 16.18
N ALA A 110 8.91 1.69 16.91
CA ALA A 110 8.19 0.47 16.60
C ALA A 110 7.44 -0.04 17.84
N ILE A 111 6.27 -0.63 17.61
CA ILE A 111 5.62 -1.58 18.50
C ILE A 111 5.60 -2.89 17.72
N ASP A 112 6.19 -3.94 18.27
CA ASP A 112 6.26 -5.24 17.61
C ASP A 112 5.79 -6.33 18.60
N SER A 113 4.84 -7.16 18.16
CA SER A 113 4.39 -8.35 18.87
C SER A 113 4.73 -9.65 18.12
N GLY A 114 5.45 -9.55 17.01
CA GLY A 114 5.89 -10.65 16.15
C GLY A 114 7.41 -10.86 16.18
N ARG A 115 8.00 -11.19 15.02
CA ARG A 115 9.45 -11.39 14.87
C ARG A 115 10.05 -10.25 14.06
N ALA A 116 10.79 -9.34 14.72
CA ALA A 116 11.54 -8.30 14.04
C ALA A 116 13.07 -8.49 14.01
N TYR A 117 13.66 -7.96 12.93
CA TYR A 117 15.06 -7.57 12.85
C TYR A 117 15.11 -6.04 12.71
N MET A 118 15.78 -5.34 13.64
CA MET A 118 15.70 -3.89 13.73
C MET A 118 17.05 -3.19 13.60
N ALA A 119 17.07 -2.13 12.78
CA ALA A 119 18.09 -1.10 12.76
C ALA A 119 17.41 0.24 13.14
N ASN A 120 17.74 0.79 14.30
CA ASN A 120 17.18 2.08 14.74
C ASN A 120 17.93 3.22 14.07
N LEU A 121 17.20 4.11 13.39
CA LEU A 121 17.75 5.34 12.84
C LEU A 121 17.65 6.44 13.90
N GLU A 122 18.73 6.65 14.66
CA GLU A 122 18.88 7.82 15.53
C GLU A 122 19.21 9.04 14.64
N PHE A 123 18.24 9.94 14.50
CA PHE A 123 18.44 11.33 14.06
C PHE A 123 17.86 12.24 15.14
#